data_AF-A0A9X1K510-F1
#
_entry.id   AF-A0A9X1K510-F1
#
_cell.length_a   1.000
_cell.length_b   1.000
_cell.length_c   1.000
_cell.angle_alpha   90.00
_cell.angle_beta   90.00
_cell.angle_gamma   90.00
#
_symmetry.space_group_name_H-M   'P 1'
#
loop_
_entity.id
_entity.type
_entity.pdbx_description
1 polymer ?
#
loop_
_entity_poly.entity_id
_entity_poly.type
_entity_poly.pdbx_seq_one_letter_code
_entity_poly.pdbx_strand_id
1 'polypeptide(L)' 'MKICRPLWTKGILLSPQYFQQQTLLNSLDDEGISRIGVIHPWGVWCAEFDAQALIQGRVKPVPTGKINTIRKMSCH' A
#
# COMPACT_ATOMS: atom_id res chain seq x y z
N MET A 1 -18.85 -2.66 -3.96
CA MET A 1 -18.67 -1.54 -4.91
C MET A 1 -18.46 -2.13 -6.30
N LYS A 2 -18.95 -1.50 -7.37
CA LYS A 2 -18.75 -2.02 -8.74
C LYS A 2 -17.39 -1.57 -9.27
N ILE A 3 -16.52 -2.52 -9.63
CA ILE A 3 -15.24 -2.27 -10.31
C ILE A 3 -15.47 -2.58 -11.79
N CYS A 4 -15.31 -1.57 -12.63
CA CYS A 4 -15.50 -1.70 -14.07
C CYS A 4 -14.15 -1.91 -14.74
N ARG A 5 -14.01 -2.97 -15.56
CA ARG A 5 -12.80 -3.16 -16.37
C ARG A 5 -12.77 -2.12 -17.48
N PRO A 6 -11.80 -1.20 -17.52
CA PRO A 6 -11.73 -0.18 -18.56
C PRO A 6 -11.38 -0.81 -19.91
N LEU A 7 -12.09 -0.42 -20.96
CA LEU A 7 -11.77 -0.84 -22.32
C LEU A 7 -10.83 0.17 -22.97
N TRP A 8 -9.60 -0.25 -23.23
CA TRP A 8 -8.60 0.57 -23.92
C TRP A 8 -8.76 0.39 -25.44
N THR A 9 -9.37 1.38 -26.08
CA THR A 9 -9.56 1.40 -27.55
C THR A 9 -9.00 2.68 -28.13
N LYS A 10 -8.61 2.62 -29.41
CA LYS A 10 -8.11 3.79 -30.13
C LYS A 10 -9.23 4.83 -30.24
N GLY A 11 -8.92 6.09 -29.89
CA GLY A 11 -9.87 7.21 -29.98
C GLY A 11 -10.72 7.43 -28.73
N ILE A 12 -10.47 6.71 -27.63
CA ILE A 12 -11.17 6.97 -26.37
C ILE A 12 -10.67 8.26 -25.70
N LEU A 13 -11.59 9.03 -25.11
CA LEU A 13 -11.23 10.19 -24.31
C LEU A 13 -10.69 9.72 -22.95
N LEU A 14 -9.44 10.09 -22.65
CA LEU A 14 -8.82 9.77 -21.37
C LEU A 14 -9.45 10.61 -20.25
N SER A 15 -10.07 9.93 -19.30
CA SER A 15 -10.64 10.55 -18.10
C SER A 15 -9.96 10.00 -16.85
N PRO A 16 -9.77 10.79 -15.77
CA PRO A 16 -9.15 10.33 -14.53
C PRO A 16 -9.81 9.07 -13.94
N GLN A 17 -11.11 8.92 -14.15
CA GLN A 17 -11.90 7.78 -13.70
C GLN A 17 -11.41 6.46 -14.31
N TYR A 18 -10.91 6.44 -15.55
CA TYR A 18 -10.36 5.22 -16.17
C TYR A 18 -9.14 4.71 -15.42
N PHE A 19 -8.25 5.62 -15.04
CA PHE A 19 -7.05 5.28 -14.27
C PHE A 19 -7.42 4.82 -12.87
N GLN A 20 -8.37 5.48 -12.21
CA GLN A 20 -8.86 5.06 -10.90
C GLN A 20 -9.45 3.64 -10.95
N GLN A 21 -10.26 3.33 -11.97
CA GLN A 21 -10.83 2.00 -12.14
C GLN A 21 -9.77 0.95 -12.47
N GLN A 22 -8.78 1.27 -13.31
CA GLN A 22 -7.66 0.36 -13.58
C GLN A 22 -6.86 0.07 -12.30
N THR A 23 -6.56 1.07 -11.48
CA THR A 23 -5.85 0.88 -10.22
C THR A 23 -6.64 -0.01 -9.26
N LEU A 24 -7.95 0.22 -9.14
CA LEU A 24 -8.82 -0.63 -8.31
C LEU A 24 -8.87 -2.08 -8.81
N LEU A 25 -8.92 -2.28 -10.13
CA LEU A 25 -8.91 -3.60 -10.72
C LEU A 25 -7.60 -4.34 -10.41
N ASN A 26 -6.46 -3.67 -10.59
CA ASN A 26 -5.15 -4.25 -10.29
C ASN A 26 -5.05 -4.66 -8.81
N SER A 27 -5.47 -3.80 -7.88
CA SER A 27 -5.45 -4.14 -6.45
C SER A 27 -6.36 -5.32 -6.09
N LEU A 28 -7.49 -5.48 -6.78
CA LEU A 28 -8.36 -6.64 -6.60
C LEU A 28 -7.71 -7.94 -7.13
N ASP A 29 -7.07 -7.87 -8.28
CA ASP A 29 -6.36 -9.01 -8.87
C ASP A 29 -5.21 -9.46 -7.95
N ASP A 30 -4.44 -8.51 -7.38
CA ASP A 30 -3.38 -8.78 -6.40
C ASP A 30 -3.94 -9.44 -5.12
N GLU A 31 -5.06 -8.94 -4.58
CA GLU A 31 -5.71 -9.56 -3.42
C GLU A 31 -6.18 -10.99 -3.75
N GLY A 32 -6.74 -11.18 -4.95
CA GLY A 32 -7.18 -12.48 -5.45
C GLY A 32 -6.04 -13.50 -5.45
N ILE A 33 -4.87 -13.12 -5.98
CA ILE A 33 -3.67 -13.97 -5.98
C ILE A 33 -3.19 -14.25 -4.55
N SER A 34 -3.14 -13.23 -3.69
CA SER A 34 -2.69 -13.39 -2.30
C SER A 34 -3.56 -14.37 -1.50
N ARG A 35 -4.88 -14.34 -1.73
CA ARG A 35 -5.85 -15.26 -1.11
C ARG A 35 -5.69 -16.73 -1.51
N ILE A 36 -5.04 -17.03 -2.64
CA ILE A 36 -4.76 -18.41 -3.04
C ILE A 36 -3.74 -19.04 -2.08
N GLY A 37 -2.77 -18.26 -1.61
CA GLY A 37 -1.70 -18.74 -0.73
C GLY A 37 -1.97 -18.59 0.77
N VAL A 38 -2.79 -17.61 1.18
CA VAL A 38 -3.00 -17.25 2.59
C VAL A 38 -4.47 -16.93 2.85
N ILE A 39 -5.04 -17.47 3.94
CA ILE A 39 -6.45 -17.27 4.33
C ILE A 39 -6.76 -15.79 4.60
N HIS A 40 -5.82 -15.08 5.23
CA HIS A 40 -5.92 -13.66 5.56
C HIS A 40 -4.68 -12.92 5.06
N PRO A 41 -4.72 -12.35 3.83
CA PRO A 41 -3.56 -11.73 3.18
C PRO A 41 -3.19 -10.33 3.73
N TRP A 42 -3.76 -9.94 4.87
CA TRP A 42 -3.57 -8.63 5.49
C TRP A 42 -2.85 -8.79 6.83
N GLY A 43 -2.06 -7.79 7.20
CA GLY A 43 -1.30 -7.83 8.45
C GLY A 43 -0.33 -6.66 8.58
N VAL A 44 0.41 -6.66 9.69
CA VAL A 44 1.44 -5.65 9.95
C VAL A 44 2.76 -6.15 9.36
N TRP A 45 3.24 -5.49 8.31
CA TRP A 45 4.58 -5.73 7.78
C TRP A 45 5.66 -5.04 8.63
N CYS A 46 5.41 -3.80 9.04
CA CYS A 46 6.33 -3.00 9.83
C CYS A 46 5.54 -2.00 10.68
N ALA A 47 5.86 -1.93 11.97
CA ALA A 47 5.30 -0.94 12.91
C ALA A 47 6.43 -0.37 13.76
N GLU A 48 6.89 0.83 13.40
CA GLU A 48 7.91 1.57 14.12
C GLU A 48 7.30 2.86 14.70
N PHE A 49 7.63 3.16 15.95
CA PHE A 49 7.14 4.33 16.68
C PHE A 49 8.29 5.27 17.05
N ASP A 50 8.02 6.56 17.03
CA ASP A 50 9.00 7.59 17.39
C ASP A 50 9.26 7.60 18.91
N ALA A 51 10.46 7.17 19.31
CA ALA A 51 10.88 7.12 20.71
C ALA A 51 10.87 8.51 21.39
N GLN A 52 11.17 9.58 20.67
CA GLN A 52 11.18 10.94 21.25
C GLN A 52 9.76 11.42 21.57
N ALA A 53 8.79 11.06 20.72
CA ALA A 53 7.39 11.33 20.98
C ALA A 53 6.86 10.50 22.18
N LEU A 54 7.31 9.24 22.31
CA LEU A 54 6.92 8.37 23.43
C LEU A 54 7.36 8.93 24.78
N ILE A 55 8.56 9.50 24.87
CA ILE A 55 9.06 10.18 26.09
C ILE A 55 8.14 11.35 26.48
N GLN A 56 7.53 12.02 25.50
CA GLN A 56 6.58 13.12 25.71
C GLN A 56 5.14 12.63 25.99
N GLY A 57 4.93 11.32 26.16
CA GLY A 57 3.62 10.70 26.36
C GLY A 57 2.74 10.67 25.10
N ARG A 58 3.32 10.84 23.91
CA ARG A 58 2.60 10.84 22.62
C ARG A 58 3.02 9.65 21.77
N VAL A 59 2.06 8.92 21.22
CA VAL A 59 2.35 7.85 20.25
C VAL A 59 2.32 8.43 18.84
N LYS A 60 3.43 8.34 18.11
CA LYS A 60 3.53 8.73 16.71
C LYS A 60 4.19 7.63 15.88
N PRO A 61 3.63 7.25 14.72
CA PRO A 61 4.29 6.32 13.82
C PRO A 61 5.52 6.99 13.17
N VAL A 62 6.56 6.21 12.91
CA VAL A 62 7.69 6.66 12.09
C VAL A 62 7.24 6.72 10.62
N PRO A 63 7.51 7.83 9.90
CA PRO A 63 7.14 7.92 8.49
C PRO A 63 7.89 6.89 7.65
N THR A 64 7.15 6.15 6.83
CA THR A 64 7.56 4.95 6.08
C THR A 64 8.82 5.14 5.22
N GLY A 65 9.10 6.36 4.77
CA GLY A 65 10.31 6.70 4.00
C GLY A 65 11.63 6.65 4.78
N LYS A 66 11.61 6.58 6.12
CA LYS A 66 12.82 6.47 6.95
C LYS A 66 13.17 5.03 7.37
N ILE A 67 12.26 4.08 7.16
CA ILE A 67 12.41 2.67 7.60
C ILE A 67 13.59 2.01 6.88
N ASN A 68 13.82 2.31 5.59
CA ASN A 68 14.95 1.78 4.83
C ASN A 68 16.31 2.38 5.24
N THR A 69 16.33 3.59 5.82
CA THR A 69 17.58 4.26 6.20
C THR A 69 18.05 3.83 7.59
N ILE A 70 17.13 3.56 8.52
CA ILE A 70 17.44 3.10 9.88
C ILE A 70 18.06 1.69 9.85
N ARG A 71 17.63 0.82 8.93
CA ARG A 71 18.19 -0.54 8.76
C ARG A 71 19.59 -0.60 8.15
N LYS A 72 20.08 0.47 7.49
CA LYS A 72 21.45 0.52 6.96
C LYS A 72 22.51 0.77 8.03
N MET A 73 22.13 1.23 9.23
CA MET A 73 23.08 1.55 10.31
C MET A 73 23.19 0.46 11.38
N SER A 74 22.51 -0.68 11.24
CA SER A 74 22.51 -1.74 12.27
C SER A 74 23.18 -3.06 11.83
N CYS A 75 23.81 -3.10 10.66
CA CYS A 75 24.54 -4.30 10.21
C CYS A 75 26.03 -3.97 10.03
N HIS A 76 26.71 -3.86 11.18
CA HIS A 76 28.14 -4.06 11.36
C HIS A 76 28.35 -4.74 12.71
#